data_AF-A0A091AZ52-F1
#
_entry.id   AF-A0A091AZ52-F1
#
_cell.length_a   1.000
_cell.length_b   1.000
_cell.length_c   1.000
_cell.angle_alpha   90.00
_cell.angle_beta   90.00
_cell.angle_gamma   90.00
#
_symmetry.space_group_name_H-M   'P 1'
#
loop_
_entity.id
_entity.type
_entity.pdbx_description
1 polymer ?
#
loop_
_entity_poly.entity_id
_entity_poly.type
_entity_poly.pdbx_seq_one_letter_code
_entity_poly.pdbx_strand_id
1 'polypeptide(L)'
;MGLKELMAWRLVKLEHLPGDRRDYFTAPGEIWTIFTTLAEERQRREVEPTLSMLRVALLESTDSPEDLHAQARMREMYELMELMTTWFAEVRKLSPSTLVKLMELGGKVNRLLELKDKLMVVPGGKP
;
A
#
# COMPACT_ATOMS: atom_id res chain seq x y z
N MET A 1 -15.20 -14.46 -7.97
CA MET A 1 -15.64 -13.61 -6.84
C MET A 1 -17.16 -13.60 -6.78
N GLY A 2 -17.74 -13.96 -5.64
CA GLY A 2 -19.20 -13.88 -5.43
C GLY A 2 -19.63 -12.54 -4.81
N LEU A 3 -20.93 -12.21 -4.83
CA LEU A 3 -21.46 -10.99 -4.20
C LEU A 3 -21.10 -10.87 -2.71
N LYS A 4 -21.09 -11.99 -1.98
CA LYS A 4 -20.65 -12.04 -0.58
C LYS A 4 -19.20 -11.57 -0.41
N GLU A 5 -18.33 -11.93 -1.33
CA GLU A 5 -16.92 -11.54 -1.31
C GLU A 5 -16.77 -10.06 -1.65
N LEU A 6 -17.48 -9.56 -2.66
CA LEU A 6 -17.51 -8.14 -3.00
C LEU A 6 -18.05 -7.29 -1.83
N MET A 7 -19.07 -7.76 -1.12
CA MET A 7 -19.57 -7.10 0.10
C MET A 7 -18.53 -7.12 1.21
N ALA A 8 -17.83 -8.24 1.41
CA ALA A 8 -16.76 -8.33 2.40
C ALA A 8 -15.65 -7.30 2.10
N TRP A 9 -15.30 -7.10 0.83
CA TRP A 9 -14.36 -6.06 0.37
C TRP A 9 -14.99 -4.65 0.27
N ARG A 10 -16.25 -4.48 0.68
CA ARG A 10 -17.02 -3.22 0.62
C ARG A 10 -17.15 -2.62 -0.78
N LEU A 11 -17.03 -3.46 -1.82
CA LEU A 11 -17.13 -3.06 -3.22
C LEU A 11 -18.57 -3.02 -3.75
N VAL A 12 -19.47 -3.73 -3.08
CA VAL A 12 -20.90 -3.66 -3.35
C VAL A 12 -21.68 -3.54 -2.04
N LYS A 13 -22.85 -2.90 -2.10
CA LYS A 13 -23.77 -2.74 -0.99
C LYS A 13 -25.12 -3.34 -1.37
N LEU A 14 -25.76 -3.98 -0.38
CA LEU A 14 -27.14 -4.43 -0.51
C LEU A 14 -28.08 -3.23 -0.39
N GLU A 15 -29.02 -3.13 -1.31
CA GLU A 15 -30.07 -2.12 -1.35
C GLU A 15 -31.44 -2.83 -1.41
N HIS A 16 -32.36 -2.37 -0.58
CA HIS A 16 -33.73 -2.88 -0.55
C HIS A 16 -34.67 -1.81 -1.12
N LEU A 17 -35.48 -2.20 -2.10
CA LEU A 17 -36.49 -1.32 -2.68
C LEU A 17 -37.84 -1.52 -1.96
N PRO A 18 -38.54 -0.45 -1.55
CA PRO A 18 -39.82 -0.57 -0.88
C PRO A 18 -40.84 -1.37 -1.70
N GLY A 19 -41.45 -2.38 -1.08
CA GLY A 19 -42.47 -3.23 -1.71
C GLY A 19 -41.91 -4.35 -2.61
N ASP A 20 -40.59 -4.41 -2.81
CA ASP A 20 -39.93 -5.51 -3.49
C ASP A 20 -39.20 -6.41 -2.46
N ARG A 21 -39.25 -7.73 -2.68
CA ARG A 21 -38.57 -8.74 -1.83
C ARG A 21 -37.22 -9.16 -2.41
N ARG A 22 -36.85 -8.64 -3.58
CA ARG A 22 -35.57 -8.92 -4.22
C ARG A 22 -34.44 -8.13 -3.56
N ASP A 23 -33.27 -8.75 -3.55
CA ASP A 23 -32.03 -8.10 -3.16
C ASP A 23 -31.42 -7.37 -4.36
N TYR A 24 -31.21 -6.06 -4.23
CA TYR A 24 -30.49 -5.25 -5.20
C TYR A 24 -29.08 -4.94 -4.69
N PHE A 25 -28.13 -4.81 -5.61
CA PHE A 25 -26.75 -4.51 -5.25
C PHE A 25 -26.25 -3.32 -6.04
N THR A 26 -25.59 -2.39 -5.35
CA THR A 26 -24.97 -1.21 -5.97
C THR A 26 -23.48 -1.19 -5.71
N ALA A 27 -22.72 -0.71 -6.70
CA ALA A 27 -21.28 -0.51 -6.63
C ALA A 27 -20.95 0.98 -6.78
N PRO A 28 -19.82 1.47 -6.23
CA PRO A 28 -19.36 2.82 -6.50
C PRO A 28 -19.16 3.05 -8.01
N GLY A 29 -19.66 4.16 -8.53
CA GLY A 29 -19.48 4.53 -9.94
C GLY A 29 -18.08 5.06 -10.27
N GLU A 30 -17.36 5.59 -9.27
CA GLU A 30 -16.03 6.17 -9.48
C GLU A 30 -14.92 5.16 -9.19
N ILE A 31 -14.00 5.01 -10.15
CA ILE A 31 -12.83 4.12 -10.06
C ILE A 31 -11.96 4.47 -8.85
N TRP A 32 -11.84 5.76 -8.53
CA TRP A 32 -11.06 6.21 -7.37
C TRP A 32 -11.60 5.65 -6.06
N THR A 33 -12.92 5.71 -5.87
CA THR A 33 -13.60 5.16 -4.70
C THR A 33 -13.38 3.66 -4.59
N ILE A 34 -13.39 2.93 -5.71
CA ILE A 34 -13.08 1.50 -5.74
C ILE A 34 -11.63 1.25 -5.29
N PHE A 35 -10.66 2.00 -5.83
CA PHE A 35 -9.25 1.86 -5.50
C PHE A 35 -8.96 2.15 -4.02
N THR A 36 -9.46 3.28 -3.50
CA THR A 36 -9.25 3.63 -2.08
C THR A 36 -9.91 2.61 -1.16
N THR A 37 -11.10 2.13 -1.51
CA THR A 37 -11.79 1.07 -0.76
C THR A 37 -10.98 -0.23 -0.72
N LEU A 38 -10.44 -0.68 -1.86
CA LEU A 38 -9.60 -1.88 -1.95
C LEU A 38 -8.34 -1.75 -1.11
N ALA A 39 -7.66 -0.62 -1.23
CA ALA A 39 -6.39 -0.42 -0.57
C ALA A 39 -6.57 -0.24 0.95
N GLU A 40 -7.68 0.36 1.40
CA GLU A 40 -8.10 0.34 2.80
C GLU A 40 -8.36 -1.08 3.33
N GLU A 41 -9.11 -1.89 2.59
CA GLU A 41 -9.38 -3.27 3.01
C GLU A 41 -8.09 -4.10 3.03
N ARG A 42 -7.16 -3.86 2.09
CA ARG A 42 -5.84 -4.50 2.07
C ARG A 42 -5.00 -4.09 3.29
N GLN A 43 -4.98 -2.81 3.61
CA GLN A 43 -4.31 -2.28 4.79
C GLN A 43 -4.85 -2.94 6.06
N ARG A 44 -6.17 -2.94 6.23
CA ARG A 44 -6.88 -3.51 7.39
C ARG A 44 -6.68 -5.02 7.54
N ARG A 45 -6.75 -5.77 6.44
CA ARG A 45 -6.75 -7.23 6.46
C ARG A 45 -5.37 -7.85 6.50
N GLU A 46 -4.37 -7.18 5.94
CA GLU A 46 -3.05 -7.79 5.72
C GLU A 46 -1.91 -6.99 6.34
N VAL A 47 -1.93 -5.66 6.21
CA VAL A 47 -0.80 -4.81 6.66
C VAL A 47 -0.83 -4.58 8.18
N GLU A 48 -1.97 -4.15 8.72
CA GLU A 48 -2.13 -3.86 10.16
C GLU A 48 -1.89 -5.09 11.05
N PRO A 49 -2.38 -6.30 10.72
CA PRO A 49 -2.06 -7.50 11.49
C PRO A 49 -0.57 -7.83 11.47
N THR A 50 0.08 -7.70 10.31
CA THR A 50 1.52 -7.98 10.17
C THR A 50 2.36 -6.99 10.98
N LEU A 51 2.04 -5.69 10.94
CA LEU A 51 2.72 -4.68 11.76
C LEU A 51 2.54 -4.95 13.26
N SER A 52 1.36 -5.37 13.67
CA SER A 52 1.09 -5.75 15.06
C SER A 52 1.91 -6.97 15.48
N MET A 53 1.98 -8.00 14.63
CA MET A 53 2.81 -9.19 14.87
C MET A 53 4.29 -8.85 14.98
N LEU A 54 4.83 -8.04 14.05
CA LEU A 54 6.23 -7.60 14.09
C LEU A 54 6.54 -6.81 15.36
N ARG A 55 5.62 -5.92 15.79
CA ARG A 55 5.79 -5.17 17.03
C ARG A 55 5.88 -6.09 18.25
N VAL A 56 5.03 -7.11 18.33
CA VAL A 56 5.06 -8.09 19.43
C VAL A 56 6.37 -8.87 19.41
N ALA A 57 6.78 -9.39 18.24
CA ALA A 57 8.02 -10.15 18.10
C ALA A 57 9.27 -9.32 18.46
N LEU A 58 9.25 -8.01 18.19
CA LEU A 58 10.35 -7.09 18.53
C LEU A 58 10.41 -6.71 20.02
N LEU A 59 9.40 -7.05 20.83
CA LEU A 59 9.39 -6.83 22.28
C LEU A 59 9.92 -8.03 23.08
N GLU A 60 10.06 -9.19 22.45
CA GLU A 60 10.58 -10.38 23.11
C GLU A 60 12.08 -10.22 23.41
N SER A 61 12.51 -10.65 24.60
CA SER A 61 13.93 -10.67 24.96
C SER A 61 14.63 -11.84 24.27
N THR A 62 15.79 -11.59 23.66
CA THR A 62 16.56 -12.62 22.95
C THR A 62 18.00 -12.65 23.42
N ASP A 63 18.51 -13.84 23.72
CA ASP A 63 19.87 -14.03 24.25
C ASP A 63 20.80 -14.78 23.27
N SER A 64 20.29 -15.32 22.16
CA SER A 64 21.11 -16.01 21.15
C SER A 64 21.53 -15.07 19.99
N PRO A 65 22.73 -15.27 19.41
CA PRO A 65 23.17 -14.50 18.25
C PRO A 65 22.26 -14.63 17.01
N GLU A 66 21.68 -15.81 16.77
CA GLU A 66 20.73 -16.00 15.66
C GLU A 66 19.45 -15.18 15.87
N ASP A 67 18.94 -15.12 17.10
CA ASP A 67 17.74 -14.36 17.42
C ASP A 67 17.97 -12.85 17.30
N LEU A 68 19.15 -12.36 17.68
CA LEU A 68 19.54 -10.96 17.50
C LEU A 68 19.56 -10.56 16.01
N HIS A 69 20.08 -11.42 15.14
CA HIS A 69 20.05 -11.18 13.69
C HIS A 69 18.63 -11.18 13.16
N ALA A 70 17.79 -12.14 13.57
CA ALA A 70 16.39 -12.18 13.18
C ALA A 70 15.63 -10.92 13.63
N GLN A 71 15.85 -10.45 14.87
CA GLN A 71 15.26 -9.21 15.37
C GLN A 71 15.66 -7.98 14.55
N ALA A 72 16.93 -7.88 14.15
CA ALA A 72 17.38 -6.78 13.30
C ALA A 72 16.62 -6.78 11.96
N ARG A 73 16.47 -7.95 11.32
CA ARG A 73 15.71 -8.08 10.06
C ARG A 73 14.22 -7.78 10.22
N MET A 74 13.62 -8.20 11.33
CA MET A 74 12.23 -7.87 11.66
C MET A 74 12.04 -6.36 11.86
N ARG A 75 13.02 -5.68 12.46
CA ARG A 75 13.00 -4.21 12.65
C ARG A 75 13.07 -3.48 11.32
N GLU A 76 13.99 -3.84 10.43
CA GLU A 76 14.09 -3.27 9.08
C GLU A 76 12.75 -3.42 8.32
N MET A 77 12.13 -4.59 8.40
CA MET A 77 10.83 -4.84 7.76
C MET A 77 9.72 -3.98 8.39
N TYR A 78 9.66 -3.90 9.72
CA TYR A 78 8.68 -3.08 10.44
C TYR A 78 8.78 -1.61 10.01
N GLU A 79 9.99 -1.05 10.02
CA GLU A 79 10.23 0.36 9.66
C GLU A 79 9.82 0.66 8.21
N LEU A 80 10.17 -0.24 7.27
CA LEU A 80 9.75 -0.10 5.87
C LEU A 80 8.22 -0.15 5.72
N MET A 81 7.57 -1.12 6.38
CA MET A 81 6.12 -1.25 6.32
C MET A 81 5.41 -0.06 6.97
N GLU A 82 5.92 0.47 8.08
CA GLU A 82 5.40 1.66 8.75
C GLU A 82 5.52 2.90 7.86
N LEU A 83 6.68 3.10 7.22
CA LEU A 83 6.90 4.17 6.26
C LEU A 83 5.90 4.11 5.09
N MET A 84 5.75 2.95 4.47
CA MET A 84 4.80 2.76 3.37
C MET A 84 3.36 3.02 3.82
N THR A 85 2.97 2.53 4.99
CA THR A 85 1.61 2.68 5.53
C THR A 85 1.30 4.15 5.82
N THR A 86 2.26 4.88 6.38
CA THR A 86 2.13 6.32 6.67
C THR A 86 2.02 7.13 5.39
N TRP A 87 2.89 6.88 4.42
CA TRP A 87 2.83 7.53 3.12
C TRP A 87 1.51 7.24 2.39
N PHE A 88 1.04 5.99 2.44
CA PHE A 88 -0.21 5.59 1.83
C PHE A 88 -1.42 6.31 2.45
N ALA A 89 -1.41 6.53 3.77
CA ALA A 89 -2.44 7.30 4.45
C ALA A 89 -2.49 8.76 3.98
N GLU A 90 -1.34 9.37 3.66
CA GLU A 90 -1.30 10.72 3.07
C GLU A 90 -1.79 10.73 1.62
N VAL A 91 -1.40 9.74 0.82
CA VAL A 91 -1.86 9.61 -0.57
C VAL A 91 -3.38 9.48 -0.68
N ARG A 92 -4.02 8.76 0.25
CA ARG A 92 -5.48 8.61 0.30
C ARG A 92 -6.24 9.93 0.50
N LYS A 93 -5.60 10.95 1.06
CA LYS A 93 -6.19 12.30 1.25
C LYS A 93 -6.16 13.12 -0.04
N LEU A 94 -5.40 12.69 -1.05
CA LEU A 94 -5.25 13.41 -2.31
C LEU A 94 -6.43 13.17 -3.24
N SER A 95 -6.74 14.18 -4.05
CA SER A 95 -7.66 13.99 -5.18
C SER A 95 -7.07 13.01 -6.20
N PRO A 96 -7.91 12.28 -6.97
CA PRO A 96 -7.43 11.38 -8.01
C PRO A 96 -6.50 12.09 -9.00
N SER A 97 -6.86 13.31 -9.41
CA SER A 97 -6.06 14.12 -10.34
C SER A 97 -4.69 14.52 -9.78
N THR A 98 -4.61 14.77 -8.46
CA THR A 98 -3.37 15.11 -7.78
C THR A 98 -2.44 13.91 -7.72
N LEU A 99 -2.98 12.72 -7.41
CA LEU A 99 -2.18 11.50 -7.38
C LEU A 99 -1.63 11.14 -8.76
N VAL A 100 -2.43 11.26 -9.83
CA VAL A 100 -1.95 11.03 -11.20
C VAL A 100 -0.76 11.93 -11.52
N LYS A 101 -0.87 13.24 -11.23
CA LYS A 101 0.25 14.18 -11.41
C LYS A 101 1.47 13.78 -10.59
N LEU A 102 1.28 13.34 -9.35
CA LEU A 102 2.38 12.88 -8.49
C LEU A 102 3.10 11.66 -9.08
N MET A 103 2.35 10.68 -9.59
CA MET A 103 2.92 9.49 -10.25
C MET A 103 3.68 9.86 -11.54
N GLU A 104 3.14 10.76 -12.35
CA GLU A 104 3.80 11.26 -13.55
C GLU A 104 5.10 12.00 -13.23
N LEU A 105 5.13 12.77 -12.15
CA LEU A 105 6.33 13.46 -11.67
C LEU A 105 7.38 12.46 -11.15
N GLY A 106 6.97 11.43 -10.39
CA GLY A 106 7.87 10.36 -9.94
C GLY A 106 8.58 9.67 -11.10
N GLY A 107 7.85 9.35 -12.17
CA GLY A 107 8.43 8.75 -13.39
C GLY A 107 9.39 9.69 -14.16
N LYS A 108 9.33 11.01 -13.94
CA LYS A 108 10.30 11.97 -14.47
C LYS A 108 11.54 12.06 -13.57
N VAL A 109 11.37 11.98 -12.25
CA VAL A 109 12.49 11.96 -11.29
C VAL A 109 13.38 10.74 -11.52
N ASN A 110 12.81 9.54 -11.69
CA ASN A 110 13.61 8.34 -12.01
C ASN A 110 14.42 8.51 -13.30
N ARG A 111 13.80 9.08 -14.35
CA ARG A 111 14.52 9.37 -15.61
C ARG A 111 15.69 10.35 -15.41
N LEU A 112 15.52 11.38 -14.58
CA LEU A 112 16.59 12.33 -14.27
C LEU A 112 17.72 11.69 -13.45
N LEU A 113 17.38 10.80 -12.51
CA LEU A 113 18.38 10.04 -11.74
C LEU A 113 19.14 9.06 -12.64
N GLU A 114 18.45 8.32 -13.51
CA GLU A 114 19.08 7.45 -14.52
C GLU A 114 20.00 8.22 -15.48
N LEU A 115 19.59 9.43 -15.90
CA LEU A 115 20.43 10.31 -16.73
C LEU A 115 21.68 10.78 -15.98
N LYS A 116 21.54 11.15 -14.71
CA LYS A 116 22.67 11.52 -13.85
C LYS A 116 23.63 10.34 -13.66
N ASP A 117 23.11 9.15 -13.39
CA ASP A 117 23.93 7.95 -13.21
C ASP A 117 24.65 7.57 -14.51
N LYS A 118 23.99 7.67 -15.67
CA LYS A 118 24.64 7.48 -16.98
C LYS A 118 25.72 8.50 -17.27
N LEU A 119 25.53 9.77 -16.87
CA LEU A 119 26.53 10.83 -17.02
C LEU A 119 27.71 10.65 -16.04
N MET A 120 27.47 10.10 -14.84
CA MET A 120 28.52 9.78 -13.87
C MET A 120 29.30 8.50 -14.21
N VAL A 121 28.75 7.60 -15.03
CA VAL A 121 29.37 6.34 -15.48
C VAL A 121 30.21 6.51 -16.78
N VAL A 122 30.48 7.73 -17.24
CA VAL A 122 31.49 7.97 -18.30
C VAL A 122 32.86 8.25 -17.66
N PRO A 123 33.73 7.25 -17.44
CA PRO A 123 35.13 7.51 -17.13
C PRO A 123 35.82 8.02 -18.40
N GLY A 124 36.72 8.99 -18.20
CA GLY A 124 37.52 9.61 -19.25
C GLY A 124 38.07 8.61 -20.27
N GLY A 125 37.80 8.91 -21.54
CA GLY A 125 38.52 8.33 -22.66
C GLY A 125 40.00 8.68 -22.54
N LYS A 126 40.82 7.63 -22.60
CA LYS A 126 42.29 7.63 -22.71
C LYS A 126 42.81 8.51 -23.86
N PRO A 127 44.10 8.85 -23.82
CA PRO A 127 45.03 8.16 -24.71
C PRO A 127 45.97 7.18 -23.99
#